data_AF-A0A0F6R390-F1
#
_entry.id   AF-A0A0F6R390-F1
#
_cell.length_a   1.000
_cell.length_b   1.000
_cell.length_c   1.000
_cell.angle_alpha   90.00
_cell.angle_beta   90.00
_cell.angle_gamma   90.00
#
_symmetry.space_group_name_H-M   'P 1'
#
loop_
_entity.id
_entity.type
_entity.pdbx_description
1 polymer ?
#
loop_
_entity_poly.entity_id
_entity_poly.type
_entity_poly.pdbx_seq_one_letter_code
_entity_poly.pdbx_strand_id
1 'polypeptide(L)'
;MKILGMDLIAIFFFAFLARAAHGGVDITAIFNTFWPFALGTLLGWLISNRGKNGVLIWLCTAITGLIIWGIRHSAFPHWSFIIVATTMSGFLLLGWRGVALLVHRRAQ
;
A
#
# COMPACT_ATOMS: atom_id res chain seq x y z
N MET A 1 -15.83 -5.71 0.77
CA MET A 1 -15.85 -4.49 -0.06
C MET A 1 -15.37 -3.27 0.72
N LYS A 2 -16.03 -2.85 1.82
CA LYS A 2 -15.64 -1.65 2.60
C LYS A 2 -14.16 -1.61 3.03
N ILE A 3 -13.66 -2.72 3.59
CA ILE A 3 -12.24 -2.86 4.00
C ILE A 3 -11.28 -2.67 2.82
N LEU A 4 -11.58 -3.29 1.68
CA LEU A 4 -10.74 -3.15 0.48
C LEU A 4 -10.69 -1.70 -0.01
N GLY A 5 -11.81 -0.99 0.02
CA GLY A 5 -11.85 0.43 -0.34
C GLY A 5 -10.94 1.27 0.56
N MET A 6 -10.94 1.01 1.87
CA MET A 6 -10.04 1.69 2.81
C MET A 6 -8.57 1.31 2.61
N ASP A 7 -8.27 0.04 2.32
CA ASP A 7 -6.91 -0.41 1.97
C ASP A 7 -6.43 0.33 0.70
N LEU A 8 -7.27 0.44 -0.34
CA LEU A 8 -6.92 1.18 -1.56
C LEU A 8 -6.75 2.68 -1.33
N ILE A 9 -7.57 3.29 -0.47
CA ILE A 9 -7.40 4.69 -0.06
C ILE A 9 -6.07 4.88 0.67
N ALA A 10 -5.71 3.99 1.59
CA ALA A 10 -4.43 4.03 2.28
C ALA A 10 -3.25 3.95 1.30
N ILE A 11 -3.34 3.10 0.27
CA ILE A 11 -2.30 2.97 -0.76
C ILE A 11 -2.30 4.16 -1.73
N PHE A 12 -3.44 4.79 -1.99
CA PHE A 12 -3.49 6.05 -2.71
C PHE A 12 -2.75 7.16 -1.94
N PHE A 13 -2.99 7.29 -0.64
CA PHE A 13 -2.26 8.24 0.21
C PHE A 13 -0.77 7.94 0.26
N PHE A 14 -0.37 6.66 0.32
CA PHE A 14 1.03 6.26 0.17
C PHE A 14 1.63 6.80 -1.13
N ALA A 15 0.97 6.58 -2.27
CA ALA A 15 1.46 7.04 -3.57
C ALA A 15 1.55 8.57 -3.64
N PHE A 16 0.52 9.27 -3.14
CA PHE A 16 0.51 10.72 -3.06
C PHE A 16 1.68 11.26 -2.22
N LEU A 17 1.86 10.75 -1.00
CA LEU A 17 2.92 11.19 -0.08
C LEU A 17 4.32 10.88 -0.63
N ALA A 18 4.50 9.71 -1.25
CA ALA A 18 5.75 9.36 -1.91
C ALA A 18 6.11 10.35 -3.02
N ARG A 19 5.13 10.76 -3.85
CA ARG A 19 5.33 11.74 -4.91
C ARG A 19 5.56 13.15 -4.38
N ALA A 20 4.80 13.57 -3.37
CA ALA A 20 4.96 14.86 -2.71
C ALA A 20 6.38 15.02 -2.12
N ALA A 21 6.94 13.95 -1.53
CA ALA A 21 8.28 13.96 -0.95
C ALA A 21 9.43 14.06 -1.97
N HIS A 22 9.19 13.69 -3.24
CA HIS A 22 10.23 13.58 -4.27
C HIS A 22 10.06 14.55 -5.45
N GLY A 23 9.31 15.65 -5.26
CA GLY A 23 9.35 16.80 -6.18
C GLY A 23 8.11 17.04 -7.04
N GLY A 24 6.92 16.53 -6.67
CA GLY A 24 5.65 17.07 -7.20
C GLY A 24 4.46 16.11 -7.20
N VAL A 25 3.25 16.68 -7.20
CA VAL A 25 1.95 15.99 -7.11
C VAL A 25 1.21 15.88 -8.45
N ASP A 26 1.94 15.57 -9.52
CA ASP A 26 1.33 15.27 -10.82
C ASP A 26 0.46 14.00 -10.76
N ILE A 27 -0.73 14.07 -11.35
CA ILE A 27 -1.74 12.99 -11.31
C ILE A 27 -1.19 11.72 -11.99
N THR A 28 -0.49 11.87 -13.12
CA THR A 28 0.07 10.74 -13.86
C THR A 28 1.17 10.08 -13.05
N ALA A 29 2.01 10.85 -12.36
CA ALA A 29 3.05 10.35 -11.48
C ALA A 29 2.47 9.62 -10.26
N ILE A 30 1.42 10.16 -9.64
CA ILE A 30 0.72 9.51 -8.52
C ILE A 30 0.13 8.17 -8.99
N PHE A 31 -0.58 8.16 -10.12
CA PHE A 31 -1.17 6.94 -10.67
C PHE A 31 -0.10 5.89 -10.98
N ASN A 32 1.02 6.31 -11.58
CA ASN A 32 2.16 5.43 -11.89
C ASN A 32 2.81 4.80 -10.64
N THR A 33 2.75 5.48 -9.49
CA THR A 33 3.16 4.92 -8.20
C THR A 33 2.06 4.08 -7.55
N PHE A 34 0.80 4.46 -7.73
CA PHE A 34 -0.35 3.82 -7.07
C PHE A 34 -0.67 2.44 -7.63
N TRP A 35 -0.85 2.30 -8.94
CA TRP A 35 -1.44 1.09 -9.54
C TRP A 35 -0.65 -0.20 -9.24
N PRO A 36 0.70 -0.23 -9.19
CA PRO A 36 1.43 -1.44 -8.87
C PRO A 36 1.17 -1.95 -7.45
N PHE A 37 1.11 -1.03 -6.49
CA PHE A 37 0.84 -1.35 -5.09
C PHE A 37 -0.63 -1.70 -4.90
N ALA A 38 -1.54 -0.98 -5.55
CA ALA A 38 -2.97 -1.30 -5.55
C ALA A 38 -3.25 -2.71 -6.08
N LEU A 39 -2.55 -3.14 -7.13
CA LEU A 39 -2.62 -4.51 -7.63
C LEU A 39 -2.17 -5.52 -6.56
N GLY A 40 -1.06 -5.27 -5.87
CA GLY A 40 -0.62 -6.09 -4.74
C GLY A 40 -1.63 -6.13 -3.59
N THR A 41 -2.31 -5.02 -3.32
CA THR A 41 -3.41 -4.95 -2.34
C THR A 41 -4.60 -5.81 -2.76
N LEU A 42 -5.00 -5.75 -4.03
CA LEU A 42 -6.07 -6.60 -4.58
C LEU A 42 -5.71 -8.09 -4.46
N LEU A 43 -4.49 -8.47 -4.84
CA LEU A 43 -4.00 -9.84 -4.72
C LEU A 43 -3.99 -10.31 -3.26
N GLY A 44 -3.39 -9.51 -2.38
CA GLY A 44 -3.35 -9.81 -0.95
C GLY A 44 -4.75 -9.93 -0.34
N TRP A 45 -5.69 -9.10 -0.77
CA TRP A 45 -7.08 -9.18 -0.33
C TRP A 45 -7.77 -10.48 -0.77
N LEU A 46 -7.54 -10.93 -2.01
CA LEU A 46 -8.06 -12.20 -2.51
C LEU A 46 -7.47 -13.39 -1.74
N ILE A 47 -6.16 -13.41 -1.54
CA ILE A 47 -5.44 -14.51 -0.87
C ILE A 47 -5.74 -14.55 0.64
N SER A 48 -5.91 -13.39 1.29
CA SER A 48 -6.20 -13.28 2.74
C SER A 48 -7.66 -13.55 3.13
N ASN A 49 -8.38 -14.35 2.35
CA ASN A 49 -9.81 -14.64 2.53
C ASN A 49 -10.64 -13.36 2.65
N ARG A 50 -10.53 -12.48 1.64
CA ARG A 50 -11.28 -11.23 1.52
C ARG A 50 -10.96 -10.20 2.61
N GLY A 51 -9.68 -10.14 2.99
CA GLY A 51 -9.15 -9.09 3.84
C GLY A 51 -9.14 -9.40 5.33
N LYS A 52 -9.07 -10.67 5.74
CA LYS A 52 -8.95 -11.04 7.17
C LYS A 52 -7.56 -10.79 7.73
N ASN A 53 -6.52 -11.02 6.93
CA ASN A 53 -5.14 -10.87 7.36
C ASN A 53 -4.50 -9.61 6.74
N GLY A 54 -4.48 -8.52 7.51
CA GLY A 54 -3.89 -7.25 7.06
C GLY A 54 -2.39 -7.33 6.78
N VAL A 55 -1.64 -8.12 7.56
CA VAL A 55 -0.19 -8.30 7.37
C VAL A 55 0.09 -8.97 6.02
N LEU A 56 -0.68 -10.00 5.67
CA LEU A 56 -0.55 -10.66 4.37
C LEU A 56 -0.88 -9.70 3.22
N ILE A 57 -1.92 -8.86 3.36
CA ILE A 57 -2.24 -7.84 2.35
C ILE A 57 -1.08 -6.86 2.18
N TRP A 58 -0.51 -6.38 3.29
CA TRP A 58 0.65 -5.49 3.25
C TRP A 58 1.86 -6.13 2.57
N LEU A 59 2.20 -7.38 2.90
CA LEU A 59 3.31 -8.08 2.28
C LEU A 59 3.09 -8.24 0.76
N CYS A 60 1.90 -8.66 0.33
CA CYS A 60 1.56 -8.71 -1.10
C CYS A 60 1.66 -7.33 -1.76
N THR A 61 1.17 -6.29 -1.09
CA THR A 61 1.22 -4.89 -1.58
C THR A 61 2.65 -4.43 -1.82
N ALA A 62 3.51 -4.58 -0.82
CA ALA A 62 4.91 -4.22 -0.87
C ALA A 62 5.68 -5.00 -1.94
N ILE A 63 5.55 -6.34 -1.94
CA ILE A 63 6.28 -7.23 -2.85
C ILE A 63 5.86 -6.97 -4.30
N THR A 64 4.56 -6.96 -4.59
CA THR A 64 4.06 -6.71 -5.94
C THR A 64 4.44 -5.32 -6.43
N GLY A 65 4.30 -4.28 -5.59
CA GLY A 65 4.67 -2.92 -5.94
C GLY A 65 6.15 -2.77 -6.30
N LEU A 66 7.04 -3.35 -5.49
CA LEU A 66 8.49 -3.29 -5.72
C LEU A 66 8.95 -4.15 -6.92
N ILE A 67 8.34 -5.32 -7.13
CA ILE A 67 8.63 -6.17 -8.30
C ILE A 67 8.24 -5.43 -9.59
N ILE A 68 7.02 -4.89 -9.67
CA ILE A 68 6.57 -4.15 -10.84
C ILE A 68 7.41 -2.90 -11.05
N TRP A 69 7.78 -2.20 -9.97
CA TRP A 69 8.73 -1.09 -10.07
C TRP A 69 10.04 -1.53 -10.72
N GLY A 70 10.62 -2.65 -10.28
CA GLY A 70 11.89 -3.15 -10.81
C GLY A 70 11.79 -3.54 -12.29
N ILE A 71 10.70 -4.18 -12.68
CA ILE A 71 10.42 -4.49 -14.09
C ILE A 71 10.33 -3.20 -14.93
N ARG A 72 9.59 -2.21 -14.45
CA ARG A 72 9.36 -0.95 -15.18
C ARG A 72 10.61 -0.10 -15.37
N HIS A 73 11.57 -0.18 -14.45
CA HIS A 73 12.81 0.60 -14.48
C HIS A 73 14.01 -0.25 -14.92
N SER A 74 13.79 -1.54 -15.21
CA SER A 74 14.85 -2.50 -15.56
C SER A 74 16.02 -2.47 -14.56
N ALA A 75 15.70 -2.34 -13.27
CA ALA A 75 16.68 -2.11 -12.21
C ALA A 75 16.24 -2.73 -10.89
N PHE A 76 17.21 -3.03 -10.02
CA PHE A 76 16.90 -3.38 -8.63
C PHE A 76 16.63 -2.10 -7.81
N PRO A 77 15.56 -2.05 -6.99
CA PRO A 77 15.24 -0.85 -6.24
C PRO A 77 16.30 -0.52 -5.18
N HIS A 78 16.59 0.76 -5.01
CA HIS A 78 17.52 1.22 -3.97
C HIS A 78 17.05 0.78 -2.58
N TRP A 79 17.98 0.41 -1.71
CA TRP A 79 17.68 -0.07 -0.35
C TRP A 79 16.80 0.89 0.44
N SER A 80 17.10 2.19 0.39
CA SER A 80 16.29 3.23 1.04
C SER A 80 14.87 3.26 0.52
N PHE A 81 14.68 3.13 -0.80
CA PHE A 81 13.35 3.09 -1.41
C PHE A 81 12.57 1.85 -0.96
N ILE A 82 13.18 0.67 -0.90
CA ILE A 82 12.54 -0.55 -0.39
C ILE A 82 12.08 -0.32 1.05
N ILE A 83 12.95 0.16 1.93
CA ILE A 83 12.63 0.37 3.35
C ILE A 83 11.51 1.40 3.50
N VAL A 84 11.60 2.56 2.85
CA VAL A 84 10.60 3.63 2.97
C VAL A 84 9.27 3.20 2.35
N ALA A 85 9.27 2.58 1.18
CA ALA A 85 8.05 2.13 0.52
C ALA A 85 7.33 1.05 1.33
N THR A 86 8.06 0.06 1.86
CA THR A 86 7.48 -1.01 2.69
C THR A 86 6.97 -0.49 4.03
N THR A 87 7.73 0.37 4.72
CA THR A 87 7.32 0.91 6.03
C THR A 87 6.16 1.88 5.92
N MET A 88 6.15 2.81 4.95
CA MET A 88 5.05 3.77 4.77
C MET A 88 3.76 3.11 4.31
N SER A 89 3.84 2.19 3.35
CA SER A 89 2.64 1.41 2.94
C SER A 89 2.12 0.55 4.10
N GLY A 90 3.00 -0.05 4.89
CA GLY A 90 2.63 -0.82 6.08
C GLY A 90 2.00 0.02 7.17
N PHE A 91 2.57 1.18 7.46
CA PHE A 91 2.04 2.13 8.44
C PHE A 91 0.63 2.58 8.07
N LEU A 92 0.40 2.98 6.82
CA LEU A 92 -0.91 3.43 6.37
C LEU A 92 -1.94 2.30 6.33
N LEU A 93 -1.57 1.16 5.72
CA LEU A 93 -2.49 0.02 5.54
C LEU A 93 -2.81 -0.66 6.87
N LEU A 94 -1.82 -0.96 7.71
CA LEU A 94 -2.06 -1.61 9.01
C LEU A 94 -2.57 -0.63 10.06
N GLY A 95 -2.15 0.64 9.99
CA GLY A 95 -2.55 1.68 10.94
C GLY A 95 -4.05 1.92 10.94
N TRP A 96 -4.68 2.11 9.78
CA TRP A 96 -6.14 2.31 9.72
C TRP A 96 -6.90 1.11 10.27
N ARG A 97 -6.41 -0.12 10.00
CA ARG A 97 -7.02 -1.38 10.47
C ARG A 97 -6.90 -1.51 11.98
N GLY A 98 -5.75 -1.13 12.54
CA GLY A 98 -5.53 -1.06 13.98
C GLY A 98 -6.47 -0.07 14.64
N VAL A 99 -6.62 1.14 14.07
CA VAL A 99 -7.57 2.15 14.56
C VAL A 99 -9.01 1.65 14.50
N ALA A 100 -9.43 1.05 13.38
CA ALA A 100 -10.78 0.49 13.23
C ALA A 100 -11.06 -0.60 14.28
N LEU A 101 -10.09 -1.48 14.55
CA LEU A 101 -10.19 -2.49 15.61
C LEU A 101 -10.34 -1.85 17.00
N LEU A 102 -9.55 -0.82 17.31
CA LEU A 102 -9.61 -0.11 18.59
C LEU A 102 -10.94 0.62 18.78
N VAL A 103 -11.47 1.26 17.73
CA VAL A 103 -12.77 1.94 17.76
C VAL A 103 -13.90 0.93 17.97
N HIS A 104 -13.89 -0.20 17.25
CA HIS A 104 -14.89 -1.24 17.44
C HIS A 104 -14.85 -1.85 18.85
N ARG A 105 -13.67 -2.05 19.43
CA ARG A 105 -13.53 -2.55 20.81
C ARG A 105 -14.05 -1.59 21.88
N ARG A 106 -14.05 -0.28 21.62
CA ARG A 106 -14.59 0.73 22.56
C ARG A 106 -16.11 0.89 22.47
N ALA A 107 -16.71 0.48 21.36
CA ALA A 107 -18.15 0.56 21.12
C ALA A 107 -18.90 -0.74 21.49
N GLN A 108 -18.17 -1.73 22.02
CA GLN A 108 -18.70 -2.94 22.63
C GLN A 108 -18.53 -2.83 24.14
#